data_AF-W5SBE8-F1
#
_entry.id   AF-W5SBE8-F1
#
_cell.length_a   1.000
_cell.length_b   1.000
_cell.length_c   1.000
_cell.angle_alpha   90.00
_cell.angle_beta   90.00
_cell.angle_gamma   90.00
#
_symmetry.space_group_name_H-M   'P 1'
#
loop_
_entity.id
_entity.type
_entity.pdbx_description
1 polymer ?
#
loop_
_entity_poly.entity_id
_entity_poly.type
_entity_poly.pdbx_seq_one_letter_code
_entity_poly.pdbx_strand_id
1 'polypeptide(L)'
;MDIYNIIFNNKLNKLKIIMIIIILLNSCKFKDEALGSEHGKGDAMKKLDGNGKLDENGKLDEDKKLKDARTPIQILLDGFNFSDEYKEAVFYIKKPLTDPNAGAPSNKTYTDAEFYDLLVNLGKDRLENIAKGMSVTLRARKGIVDTIEALKDQTEKDELDFYLVVVDKQYFSFLKSLGSENTVDLVYGGLISHTGSTLFESIKTKFPDIFQNGAQQRVP
;
A
#
# COMPACT_ATOMS: atom_id res chain seq x y z
N MET A 1 33.40 9.76 -9.32
CA MET A 1 32.13 9.15 -9.77
C MET A 1 31.08 10.22 -9.55
N ASP A 2 30.74 10.92 -10.63
CA ASP A 2 30.24 12.30 -10.54
C ASP A 2 28.78 12.36 -10.16
N ILE A 3 28.43 13.33 -9.31
CA ILE A 3 27.07 13.60 -8.81
C ILE A 3 26.04 13.67 -9.96
N TYR A 4 26.48 14.17 -11.12
CA TYR A 4 25.69 14.19 -12.35
C TYR A 4 25.20 12.80 -12.80
N ASN A 5 26.02 11.76 -12.69
CA ASN A 5 25.64 10.40 -13.07
C ASN A 5 24.61 9.79 -12.10
N ILE A 6 24.67 10.15 -10.82
CA ILE A 6 23.70 9.69 -9.80
C ILE A 6 22.35 10.37 -10.02
N ILE A 7 22.34 11.69 -10.24
CA ILE A 7 21.11 12.46 -10.51
C ILE A 7 20.48 12.00 -11.82
N PHE A 8 21.29 11.83 -12.87
CA PHE A 8 20.82 11.36 -14.18
C PHE A 8 20.23 9.95 -14.08
N ASN A 9 20.90 9.01 -13.40
CA ASN A 9 20.39 7.65 -13.23
C ASN A 9 19.10 7.60 -12.40
N ASN A 10 18.97 8.41 -11.35
CA ASN A 10 17.73 8.49 -10.57
C ASN A 10 16.58 9.08 -11.39
N LYS A 11 16.85 10.10 -12.22
CA LYS A 11 15.85 10.71 -13.11
C LYS A 11 15.44 9.74 -14.22
N LEU A 12 16.39 8.99 -14.79
CA LEU A 12 16.15 7.94 -15.79
C LEU A 12 15.35 6.78 -15.20
N ASN A 13 15.63 6.38 -13.96
CA ASN A 13 14.90 5.32 -13.25
C ASN A 13 13.47 5.75 -12.89
N LYS A 14 13.26 6.99 -12.44
CA LYS A 14 11.91 7.56 -12.24
C LYS A 14 11.13 7.58 -13.56
N LEU A 15 11.76 8.00 -14.67
CA LEU A 15 11.13 8.02 -16.00
C LEU A 15 10.73 6.61 -16.48
N LYS A 16 11.59 5.61 -16.26
CA LYS A 16 11.29 4.20 -16.59
C LYS A 16 10.09 3.65 -15.82
N ILE A 17 9.97 3.95 -14.52
CA ILE A 17 8.84 3.53 -13.70
C ILE A 17 7.53 4.15 -14.21
N ILE A 18 7.54 5.46 -14.52
CA ILE A 18 6.36 6.16 -15.08
C ILE A 18 5.93 5.54 -16.41
N MET A 19 6.89 5.21 -17.28
CA MET A 19 6.59 4.61 -18.58
C MET A 19 5.95 3.22 -18.45
N ILE A 20 6.39 2.40 -17.48
CA ILE A 20 5.78 1.09 -17.19
C ILE A 20 4.34 1.25 -16.68
N ILE A 21 4.07 2.23 -15.81
CA ILE A 21 2.72 2.52 -15.31
C ILE A 21 1.79 2.90 -16.47
N ILE A 22 2.24 3.75 -17.41
CA ILE A 22 1.46 4.14 -18.60
C ILE A 22 1.14 2.92 -19.48
N ILE A 23 2.09 1.99 -19.66
CA ILE A 23 1.87 0.74 -20.42
C ILE A 23 0.83 -0.15 -19.72
N LEU A 24 0.89 -0.26 -18.39
CA LEU A 24 -0.05 -1.05 -17.60
C LEU A 24 -1.47 -0.45 -17.63
N LEU A 25 -1.60 0.88 -17.63
CA LEU A 25 -2.90 1.55 -17.74
C LEU A 25 -3.54 1.37 -19.13
N ASN A 26 -2.75 1.36 -20.21
CA ASN A 26 -3.26 1.10 -21.57
C ASN A 26 -3.55 -0.38 -21.87
N SER A 27 -3.07 -1.30 -21.01
CA SER A 27 -3.38 -2.72 -21.11
C SER A 27 -4.78 -3.06 -20.59
N CYS A 28 -5.44 -2.12 -19.89
CA CYS A 28 -6.86 -2.18 -19.56
C CYS A 28 -7.69 -1.63 -20.74
N LYS A 29 -7.87 -2.42 -21.79
CA LYS A 29 -8.96 -2.18 -22.75
C LYS A 29 -10.30 -2.51 -22.07
N PHE A 30 -10.96 -1.49 -21.52
CA PHE A 30 -12.41 -1.54 -21.36
C PHE A 30 -13.02 -1.74 -22.76
N LYS A 31 -13.71 -2.86 -22.95
CA LYS A 31 -14.69 -2.99 -24.02
C LYS A 31 -15.91 -2.20 -23.60
N ASP A 32 -16.04 -0.99 -24.15
CA ASP A 32 -17.34 -0.36 -24.30
C ASP A 32 -18.05 -1.00 -25.48
N GLU A 33 -19.17 -1.67 -25.22
CA GLU A 33 -20.21 -1.87 -26.24
C GLU A 33 -21.49 -1.24 -25.70
N ALA A 34 -21.88 -0.15 -26.35
CA ALA A 34 -23.04 0.67 -26.03
C ALA A 34 -24.34 0.05 -26.58
N LEU A 35 -25.38 0.18 -25.74
CA LEU A 35 -26.81 0.43 -26.01
C LEU A 35 -27.41 0.11 -27.41
N GLY A 36 -28.44 -0.74 -27.39
CA GLY A 36 -29.66 -0.65 -28.20
C GLY A 36 -30.76 -1.47 -27.51
N SER A 37 -31.69 -0.84 -26.80
CA SER A 37 -33.02 -0.39 -27.28
C SER A 37 -34.15 -1.39 -26.97
N GLU A 38 -34.97 -0.96 -26.01
CA GLU A 38 -36.43 -1.11 -25.83
C GLU A 38 -37.16 -2.45 -25.59
N HIS A 39 -38.14 -2.28 -24.67
CA HIS A 39 -39.47 -2.88 -24.58
C HIS A 39 -39.67 -4.25 -23.92
N GLY A 40 -40.42 -4.26 -22.81
CA GLY A 40 -41.13 -5.46 -22.35
C GLY A 40 -41.41 -5.52 -20.86
N LYS A 41 -42.64 -5.15 -20.49
CA LYS A 41 -43.39 -5.53 -19.27
C LYS A 41 -42.99 -6.88 -18.64
N GLY A 42 -43.12 -6.96 -17.31
CA GLY A 42 -43.62 -8.17 -16.69
C GLY A 42 -43.08 -8.47 -15.30
N ASP A 43 -43.98 -8.49 -14.33
CA ASP A 43 -43.83 -9.03 -12.99
C ASP A 43 -43.12 -10.40 -12.95
N ALA A 44 -42.35 -10.66 -11.90
CA ALA A 44 -42.64 -11.73 -10.94
C ALA A 44 -41.40 -12.15 -10.14
N MET A 45 -41.58 -12.08 -8.83
CA MET A 45 -40.83 -12.80 -7.82
C MET A 45 -40.84 -14.32 -8.09
N LYS A 46 -39.66 -14.96 -8.15
CA LYS A 46 -39.48 -16.42 -7.95
C LYS A 46 -38.06 -16.65 -7.44
N LYS A 47 -37.93 -16.88 -6.14
CA LYS A 47 -37.79 -18.20 -5.50
C LYS A 47 -36.46 -18.87 -5.82
N LEU A 48 -35.67 -18.97 -4.74
CA LEU A 48 -34.78 -20.09 -4.45
C LEU A 48 -35.45 -21.39 -4.88
N ASP A 49 -34.78 -22.17 -5.70
CA ASP A 49 -34.89 -23.62 -5.68
C ASP A 49 -33.50 -24.17 -5.97
N GLY A 50 -32.92 -24.78 -4.93
CA GLY A 50 -31.91 -25.79 -5.14
C GLY A 50 -32.59 -26.97 -5.80
N ASN A 51 -32.12 -27.35 -6.98
CA ASN A 51 -32.16 -28.74 -7.37
C ASN A 51 -30.97 -29.00 -8.29
N GLY A 52 -29.98 -29.71 -7.73
CA GLY A 52 -28.84 -30.20 -8.49
C GLY A 52 -29.34 -31.14 -9.59
N LYS A 53 -28.98 -30.83 -10.83
CA LYS A 53 -29.12 -31.77 -11.94
C LYS A 53 -27.80 -32.54 -12.01
N LEU A 54 -27.83 -33.79 -11.56
CA LEU A 54 -26.78 -34.76 -11.83
C LEU A 54 -26.83 -35.10 -13.32
N ASP A 55 -25.67 -35.07 -13.98
CA ASP A 55 -25.50 -35.58 -15.33
C ASP A 55 -25.09 -37.06 -15.32
N GLU A 56 -25.30 -37.71 -16.45
CA GLU A 56 -25.35 -39.16 -16.59
C GLU A 56 -23.96 -39.83 -16.61
N ASN A 57 -22.89 -39.10 -16.29
CA ASN A 57 -21.52 -39.59 -16.43
C ASN A 57 -20.54 -39.21 -15.29
N GLY A 58 -21.02 -38.76 -14.12
CA GLY A 58 -20.24 -38.79 -12.87
C GLY A 58 -18.85 -38.14 -12.93
N LYS A 59 -18.68 -37.06 -13.70
CA LYS A 59 -17.46 -36.24 -13.68
C LYS A 59 -17.84 -34.85 -13.18
N LEU A 60 -17.28 -34.47 -12.04
CA LEU A 60 -17.42 -33.11 -11.52
C LEU A 60 -16.97 -32.12 -12.60
N ASP A 61 -17.88 -31.25 -13.01
CA ASP A 61 -17.56 -30.04 -13.75
C ASP A 61 -16.61 -29.18 -12.89
N GLU A 62 -15.32 -29.23 -13.20
CA GLU A 62 -14.27 -28.41 -12.60
C GLU A 62 -14.28 -26.95 -13.10
N ASP A 63 -15.36 -26.49 -13.74
CA ASP A 63 -15.37 -25.18 -14.37
C ASP A 63 -16.22 -24.14 -13.63
N LYS A 64 -15.50 -23.10 -13.20
CA LYS A 64 -15.92 -21.79 -12.65
C LYS A 64 -15.97 -21.64 -11.14
N LYS A 65 -14.89 -22.05 -10.46
CA LYS A 65 -14.43 -21.24 -9.32
C LYS A 65 -13.88 -19.94 -9.89
N LEU A 66 -14.68 -18.88 -9.86
CA LEU A 66 -14.22 -17.51 -10.11
C LEU A 66 -12.98 -17.32 -9.23
N LYS A 67 -11.77 -17.31 -9.82
CA LYS A 67 -10.54 -17.10 -9.05
C LYS A 67 -10.68 -15.72 -8.42
N ASP A 68 -10.87 -15.72 -7.11
CA ASP A 68 -10.83 -14.52 -6.31
C ASP A 68 -9.54 -13.78 -6.67
N ALA A 69 -9.64 -12.59 -7.26
CA ALA A 69 -8.49 -11.82 -7.70
C ALA A 69 -7.67 -11.28 -6.52
N ARG A 70 -8.18 -11.44 -5.29
CA ARG A 70 -7.49 -11.05 -4.06
C ARG A 70 -6.31 -11.96 -3.76
N THR A 71 -5.24 -11.33 -3.31
CA THR A 71 -4.06 -12.01 -2.77
C THR A 71 -4.39 -12.73 -1.44
N PRO A 72 -3.62 -13.75 -1.03
CA PRO A 72 -3.81 -14.40 0.27
C PRO A 72 -3.80 -13.42 1.45
N ILE A 73 -2.96 -12.39 1.39
CA ILE A 73 -2.91 -11.33 2.41
C ILE A 73 -4.22 -10.53 2.44
N GLN A 74 -4.77 -10.15 1.28
CA GLN A 74 -6.06 -9.45 1.24
C GLN A 74 -7.18 -10.30 1.83
N ILE A 75 -7.23 -11.59 1.50
CA ILE A 75 -8.22 -12.52 2.04
C ILE A 75 -8.09 -12.62 3.57
N LEU A 76 -6.87 -12.71 4.11
CA LEU A 76 -6.62 -12.74 5.55
C LEU A 76 -7.11 -11.47 6.25
N LEU A 77 -6.76 -10.30 5.71
CA LEU A 77 -7.13 -9.00 6.30
C LEU A 77 -8.64 -8.73 6.19
N ASP A 78 -9.28 -9.17 5.10
CA ASP A 78 -10.74 -9.15 4.95
C ASP A 78 -11.40 -10.09 5.98
N GLY A 79 -10.83 -11.28 6.21
CA GLY A 79 -11.30 -12.22 7.24
C GLY A 79 -11.20 -11.66 8.67
N PHE A 80 -10.24 -10.76 8.92
CA PHE A 80 -10.14 -10.00 10.16
C PHE A 80 -11.07 -8.78 10.23
N ASN A 81 -11.77 -8.46 9.15
CA ASN A 81 -12.62 -7.29 8.99
C ASN A 81 -11.84 -5.97 9.21
N PHE A 82 -10.60 -5.90 8.72
CA PHE A 82 -9.82 -4.67 8.78
C PHE A 82 -10.39 -3.62 7.83
N SER A 83 -10.29 -2.34 8.24
CA SER A 83 -10.60 -1.21 7.37
C SER A 83 -9.57 -1.08 6.24
N ASP A 84 -9.90 -0.36 5.19
CA ASP A 84 -8.96 -0.11 4.09
C ASP A 84 -7.70 0.62 4.56
N GLU A 85 -7.83 1.51 5.53
CA GLU A 85 -6.69 2.17 6.17
C GLU A 85 -5.76 1.18 6.89
N TYR A 86 -6.32 0.19 7.60
CA TYR A 86 -5.51 -0.83 8.26
C TYR A 86 -4.88 -1.80 7.27
N LYS A 87 -5.58 -2.10 6.17
CA LYS A 87 -4.99 -2.87 5.05
C LYS A 87 -3.81 -2.11 4.45
N GLU A 88 -3.97 -0.81 4.18
CA GLU A 88 -2.89 0.04 3.66
C GLU A 88 -1.69 0.05 4.61
N ALA A 89 -1.91 0.17 5.91
CA ALA A 89 -0.86 0.10 6.92
C ALA A 89 -0.07 -1.22 6.87
N VAL A 90 -0.76 -2.37 6.77
CA VAL A 90 -0.10 -3.68 6.65
C VAL A 90 0.68 -3.78 5.34
N PHE A 91 0.11 -3.33 4.21
CA PHE A 91 0.81 -3.31 2.93
C PHE A 91 2.00 -2.36 2.92
N TYR A 92 1.95 -1.26 3.67
CA TYR A 92 3.08 -0.35 3.83
C TYR A 92 4.24 -1.04 4.55
N ILE A 93 3.96 -1.78 5.62
CA ILE A 93 4.97 -2.58 6.36
C ILE A 93 5.56 -3.68 5.48
N LYS A 94 4.74 -4.32 4.64
CA LYS A 94 5.20 -5.37 3.72
C LYS A 94 6.37 -4.87 2.87
N LYS A 95 6.26 -3.66 2.29
CA LYS A 95 7.23 -3.10 1.34
C LYS A 95 8.69 -3.22 1.82
N PRO A 96 9.12 -2.64 2.97
CA PRO A 96 10.49 -2.80 3.44
C PRO A 96 10.81 -4.23 3.85
N LEU A 97 9.89 -4.96 4.51
CA LEU A 97 10.18 -6.31 5.03
C LEU A 97 10.47 -7.31 3.91
N THR A 98 9.87 -7.14 2.73
CA THR A 98 10.09 -7.99 1.55
C THR A 98 11.10 -7.43 0.54
N ASP A 99 11.61 -6.20 0.72
CA ASP A 99 12.63 -5.62 -0.15
C ASP A 99 14.04 -5.99 0.35
N PRO A 100 14.88 -6.67 -0.45
CA PRO A 100 16.26 -7.00 -0.08
C PRO A 100 17.18 -5.78 0.01
N ASN A 101 16.80 -4.63 -0.56
CA ASN A 101 17.59 -3.40 -0.54
C ASN A 101 17.17 -2.44 0.58
N ALA A 102 16.13 -2.78 1.34
CA ALA A 102 15.76 -2.06 2.54
C ALA A 102 16.66 -2.48 3.70
N GLY A 103 17.06 -1.52 4.55
CA GLY A 103 17.81 -1.81 5.77
C GLY A 103 19.28 -2.14 5.56
N ALA A 104 19.87 -2.77 6.59
CA ALA A 104 21.22 -3.31 6.55
C ALA A 104 21.25 -4.68 5.85
N PRO A 105 22.39 -5.10 5.26
CA PRO A 105 22.50 -6.40 4.59
C PRO A 105 22.22 -7.62 5.48
N SER A 106 22.37 -7.48 6.80
CA SER A 106 22.08 -8.53 7.78
C SER A 106 20.60 -8.63 8.16
N ASN A 107 19.76 -7.68 7.75
CA ASN A 107 18.33 -7.71 8.04
C ASN A 107 17.62 -8.81 7.24
N LYS A 108 16.65 -9.47 7.88
CA LYS A 108 15.86 -10.52 7.26
C LYS A 108 15.04 -9.96 6.11
N THR A 109 15.07 -10.64 4.97
CA THR A 109 14.18 -10.35 3.84
C THR A 109 13.17 -11.47 3.71
N TYR A 110 11.91 -11.14 3.98
CA TYR A 110 10.81 -12.08 3.87
C TYR A 110 10.45 -12.29 2.40
N THR A 111 10.22 -13.53 2.02
CA THR A 111 9.40 -13.85 0.85
C THR A 111 7.93 -13.50 1.13
N ASP A 112 7.11 -13.44 0.08
CA ASP A 112 5.67 -13.22 0.23
C ASP A 112 4.98 -14.27 1.11
N ALA A 113 5.44 -15.53 1.04
CA ALA A 113 4.94 -16.63 1.86
C ALA A 113 5.36 -16.47 3.33
N GLU A 114 6.63 -16.19 3.61
CA GLU A 114 7.09 -15.99 4.99
C GLU A 114 6.46 -14.73 5.63
N PHE A 115 6.22 -13.68 4.84
CA PHE A 115 5.50 -12.50 5.33
C PHE A 115 4.05 -12.85 5.66
N TYR A 116 3.37 -13.64 4.82
CA TYR A 116 2.03 -14.15 5.13
C TYR A 116 2.02 -14.98 6.42
N ASP A 117 2.99 -15.88 6.61
CA ASP A 117 3.10 -16.69 7.83
C ASP A 117 3.35 -15.82 9.06
N LEU A 118 4.13 -14.74 8.94
CA LEU A 118 4.29 -13.75 10.01
C LEU A 118 2.94 -13.11 10.38
N LEU A 119 2.12 -12.72 9.40
CA LEU A 119 0.80 -12.14 9.66
C LEU A 119 -0.13 -13.15 10.36
N VAL A 120 -0.14 -14.42 9.92
CA VAL A 120 -0.93 -15.48 10.56
C VAL A 120 -0.51 -15.69 12.01
N ASN A 121 0.80 -15.73 12.27
CA ASN A 121 1.34 -15.95 13.62
C ASN A 121 1.15 -14.75 14.55
N LEU A 122 1.14 -13.52 14.02
CA LEU A 122 0.75 -12.34 14.80
C LEU A 122 -0.73 -12.40 15.18
N GLY A 123 -1.58 -12.87 14.26
CA GLY A 123 -3.01 -12.94 14.46
C GLY A 123 -3.68 -11.57 14.45
N LYS A 124 -5.02 -11.56 14.58
CA LYS A 124 -5.85 -10.37 14.42
C LYS A 124 -5.45 -9.23 15.37
N ASP A 125 -5.48 -9.48 16.68
CA ASP A 125 -5.37 -8.41 17.69
C ASP A 125 -4.02 -7.69 17.63
N ARG A 126 -2.93 -8.44 17.41
CA ARG A 126 -1.59 -7.86 17.29
C ARG A 126 -1.43 -7.07 16.00
N LEU A 127 -1.95 -7.58 14.89
CA LEU A 127 -1.95 -6.85 13.62
C LEU A 127 -2.79 -5.57 13.69
N GLU A 128 -3.90 -5.58 14.42
CA GLU A 128 -4.74 -4.40 14.61
C GLU A 128 -3.99 -3.31 15.36
N ASN A 129 -3.26 -3.67 16.42
CA ASN A 129 -2.41 -2.74 17.16
C ASN A 129 -1.27 -2.17 16.32
N ILE A 130 -0.58 -3.01 15.54
CA ILE A 130 0.44 -2.57 14.60
C ILE A 130 -0.15 -1.60 13.57
N ALA A 131 -1.28 -1.97 12.95
CA ALA A 131 -1.94 -1.18 11.93
C ALA A 131 -2.36 0.18 12.48
N LYS A 132 -2.93 0.23 13.68
CA LYS A 132 -3.32 1.48 14.35
C LYS A 132 -2.13 2.44 14.54
N GLY A 133 -1.00 1.94 15.02
CA GLY A 133 0.23 2.74 15.17
C GLY A 133 0.76 3.24 13.81
N MET A 134 0.78 2.35 12.82
CA MET A 134 1.22 2.66 11.47
C MET A 134 0.32 3.68 10.78
N SER A 135 -1.01 3.60 10.94
CA SER A 135 -1.96 4.58 10.38
C SER A 135 -1.68 6.01 10.87
N VAL A 136 -1.28 6.20 12.13
CA VAL A 136 -0.88 7.53 12.65
C VAL A 136 0.32 8.06 11.88
N THR A 137 1.34 7.22 11.65
CA THR A 137 2.51 7.58 10.84
C THR A 137 2.13 7.91 9.40
N LEU A 138 1.28 7.09 8.77
CA LEU A 138 0.88 7.29 7.37
C LEU A 138 0.06 8.56 7.17
N ARG A 139 -0.79 8.94 8.14
CA ARG A 139 -1.49 10.24 8.10
C ARG A 139 -0.52 11.42 8.20
N ALA A 140 0.49 11.34 9.07
CA ALA A 140 1.52 12.38 9.17
C ALA A 140 2.29 12.52 7.84
N ARG A 141 2.70 11.40 7.24
CA ARG A 141 3.32 11.35 5.92
C ARG A 141 2.41 11.93 4.84
N LYS A 142 1.13 11.54 4.82
CA LYS A 142 0.14 12.03 3.86
C LYS A 142 -0.02 13.55 3.94
N GLY A 143 -0.06 14.13 5.14
CA GLY A 143 -0.12 15.59 5.28
C GLY A 143 1.06 16.33 4.65
N ILE A 144 2.24 15.70 4.58
CA ILE A 144 3.42 16.25 3.89
C ILE A 144 3.26 16.11 2.38
N VAL A 145 2.83 14.95 1.89
CA VAL A 145 2.55 14.72 0.45
C VAL A 145 1.51 15.72 -0.06
N ASP A 146 0.39 15.87 0.64
CA ASP A 146 -0.67 16.80 0.27
C ASP A 146 -0.15 18.25 0.24
N THR A 147 0.79 18.61 1.13
CA THR A 147 1.45 19.92 1.13
C THR A 147 2.35 20.11 -0.10
N ILE A 148 3.16 19.10 -0.45
CA ILE A 148 4.00 19.12 -1.66
C ILE A 148 3.14 19.30 -2.91
N GLU A 149 2.03 18.57 -3.01
CA GLU A 149 1.11 18.66 -4.15
C GLU A 149 0.51 20.07 -4.27
N ALA A 150 0.14 20.69 -3.14
CA ALA A 150 -0.50 22.00 -3.07
C ALA A 150 0.45 23.20 -3.32
N LEU A 151 1.76 23.03 -3.14
CA LEU A 151 2.72 24.11 -3.38
C LEU A 151 2.62 24.65 -4.82
N LYS A 152 3.01 25.90 -5.04
CA LYS A 152 3.09 26.49 -6.39
C LYS A 152 4.53 26.68 -6.85
N ASP A 153 5.43 26.97 -5.91
CA ASP A 153 6.85 27.11 -6.19
C ASP A 153 7.49 25.74 -6.42
N GLN A 154 8.09 25.55 -7.60
CA GLN A 154 8.69 24.27 -7.97
C GLN A 154 9.98 23.98 -7.17
N THR A 155 10.71 25.01 -6.76
CA THR A 155 11.93 24.87 -5.97
C THR A 155 11.58 24.37 -4.57
N GLU A 156 10.56 24.94 -3.93
CA GLU A 156 10.07 24.48 -2.63
C GLU A 156 9.50 23.05 -2.71
N LYS A 157 8.81 22.70 -3.82
CA LYS A 157 8.36 21.32 -4.06
C LYS A 157 9.51 20.34 -4.15
N ASP A 158 10.49 20.63 -5.00
CA ASP A 158 11.62 19.74 -5.24
C ASP A 158 12.46 19.56 -3.96
N GLU A 159 12.62 20.62 -3.17
CA GLU A 159 13.29 20.55 -1.89
C GLU A 159 12.51 19.68 -0.89
N LEU A 160 11.21 19.94 -0.71
CA LEU A 160 10.39 19.18 0.24
C LEU A 160 10.23 17.71 -0.17
N ASP A 161 10.09 17.40 -1.46
CA ASP A 161 10.08 16.02 -2.00
C ASP A 161 11.40 15.30 -1.70
N PHE A 162 12.54 15.99 -1.89
CA PHE A 162 13.84 15.42 -1.57
C PHE A 162 13.94 15.01 -0.09
N TYR A 163 13.50 15.87 0.85
CA TYR A 163 13.49 15.54 2.27
C TYR A 163 12.53 14.41 2.62
N LEU A 164 11.34 14.40 2.01
CA LEU A 164 10.39 13.31 2.18
C LEU A 164 11.00 11.97 1.75
N VAL A 165 11.67 11.91 0.58
CA VAL A 165 12.34 10.71 0.09
C VAL A 165 13.43 10.22 1.06
N VAL A 166 14.21 11.14 1.63
CA VAL A 166 15.25 10.81 2.61
C VAL A 166 14.63 10.21 3.88
N VAL A 167 13.59 10.84 4.42
CA VAL A 167 12.89 10.37 5.62
C VAL A 167 12.17 9.05 5.37
N ASP A 168 11.52 8.88 4.22
CA ASP A 168 10.89 7.63 3.82
C ASP A 168 11.90 6.47 3.81
N LYS A 169 13.08 6.69 3.21
CA LYS A 169 14.14 5.68 3.18
C LYS A 169 14.64 5.33 4.59
N GLN A 170 14.80 6.33 5.45
CA GLN A 170 15.18 6.10 6.85
C GLN A 170 14.12 5.29 7.58
N TYR A 171 12.84 5.62 7.40
CA TYR A 171 11.75 4.90 8.03
C TYR A 171 11.61 3.47 7.50
N PHE A 172 11.77 3.26 6.20
CA PHE A 172 11.80 1.93 5.57
C PHE A 172 12.91 1.06 6.17
N SER A 173 14.11 1.62 6.31
CA SER A 173 15.25 0.95 6.95
C SER A 173 14.95 0.59 8.41
N PHE A 174 14.30 1.50 9.14
CA PHE A 174 13.92 1.27 10.53
C PHE A 174 12.87 0.15 10.67
N LEU A 175 11.81 0.18 9.87
CA LEU A 175 10.79 -0.88 9.85
C LEU A 175 11.40 -2.25 9.49
N LYS A 176 12.32 -2.28 8.52
CA LYS A 176 13.05 -3.49 8.16
C LYS A 176 13.84 -4.06 9.34
N SER A 177 14.53 -3.20 10.09
CA SER A 177 15.27 -3.61 11.29
C SER A 177 14.34 -4.23 12.34
N LEU A 178 13.22 -3.57 12.64
CA LEU A 178 12.23 -4.07 13.62
C LEU A 178 11.57 -5.38 13.17
N GLY A 179 11.34 -5.55 11.86
CA GLY A 179 10.80 -6.78 11.28
C GLY A 179 11.82 -7.94 11.22
N SER A 180 13.11 -7.67 11.46
CA SER A 180 14.17 -8.66 11.37
C SER A 180 14.49 -9.37 12.68
N GLU A 181 13.70 -9.13 13.72
CA GLU A 181 13.87 -9.79 15.01
C GLU A 181 13.64 -11.31 14.93
N ASN A 182 14.28 -12.04 15.84
CA ASN A 182 14.35 -13.51 15.77
C ASN A 182 13.05 -14.23 16.17
N THR A 183 12.08 -13.52 16.74
CA THR A 183 10.79 -14.10 17.18
C THR A 183 9.63 -13.20 16.81
N VAL A 184 8.44 -13.80 16.64
CA VAL A 184 7.21 -13.07 16.35
C VAL A 184 6.87 -12.06 17.46
N ASP A 185 7.15 -12.39 18.73
CA ASP A 185 6.93 -11.48 19.86
C ASP A 185 7.83 -10.24 19.80
N LEU A 186 9.10 -10.41 19.44
CA LEU A 186 10.03 -9.28 19.29
C LEU A 186 9.69 -8.43 18.07
N VAL A 187 9.30 -9.05 16.95
CA VAL A 187 8.79 -8.32 15.77
C VAL A 187 7.56 -7.50 16.14
N TYR A 188 6.60 -8.11 16.86
CA TYR A 188 5.42 -7.41 17.36
C TYR A 188 5.81 -6.22 18.23
N GLY A 189 6.64 -6.44 19.26
CA GLY A 189 7.09 -5.40 20.19
C GLY A 189 7.79 -4.24 19.47
N GLY A 190 8.68 -4.54 18.53
CA GLY A 190 9.36 -3.55 17.72
C GLY A 190 8.38 -2.73 16.87
N LEU A 191 7.50 -3.39 16.10
CA LEU A 191 6.56 -2.71 15.23
C LEU A 191 5.51 -1.86 15.97
N ILE A 192 5.05 -2.26 17.16
CA ILE A 192 4.11 -1.41 17.92
C ILE A 192 4.78 -0.19 18.56
N SER A 193 6.08 -0.28 18.85
CA SER A 193 6.85 0.77 19.52
C SER A 193 7.38 1.85 18.57
N HIS A 194 7.19 1.71 17.25
CA HIS A 194 7.80 2.61 16.29
C HIS A 194 7.30 4.07 16.47
N THR A 195 8.19 5.04 16.35
CA THR A 195 7.86 6.48 16.43
C THR A 195 7.92 7.17 15.07
N GLY A 196 7.45 6.50 14.01
CA GLY A 196 7.50 7.02 12.64
C GLY A 196 6.91 8.42 12.48
N SER A 197 5.82 8.73 13.17
CA SER A 197 5.23 10.07 13.17
C SER A 197 6.23 11.16 13.54
N THR A 198 7.04 10.98 14.59
CA THR A 198 8.04 11.97 15.00
C THR A 198 9.11 12.22 13.93
N LEU A 199 9.46 11.19 13.15
CA LEU A 199 10.40 11.32 12.05
C LEU A 199 9.81 12.18 10.93
N PHE A 200 8.55 11.96 10.56
CA PHE A 200 7.87 12.80 9.56
C PHE A 200 7.60 14.22 10.07
N GLU A 201 7.25 14.40 11.34
CA GLU A 201 7.09 15.73 11.94
C GLU A 201 8.39 16.56 11.89
N SER A 202 9.56 15.92 11.89
CA SER A 202 10.84 16.64 11.75
C SER A 202 10.95 17.44 10.43
N ILE A 203 10.25 17.01 9.37
CA ILE A 203 10.15 17.74 8.11
C ILE A 203 9.40 19.05 8.34
N LYS A 204 8.30 19.04 9.11
CA LYS A 204 7.53 20.26 9.39
C LYS A 204 8.33 21.27 10.21
N THR A 205 9.12 20.78 11.17
CA THR A 205 10.04 21.63 11.95
C THR A 205 11.12 22.25 11.07
N LYS A 206 11.55 21.55 10.01
CA LYS A 206 12.56 22.07 9.07
C LYS A 206 12.00 23.14 8.12
N PHE A 207 10.74 23.03 7.75
CA PHE A 207 10.08 23.92 6.79
C PHE A 207 8.89 24.67 7.40
N PRO A 208 9.07 25.38 8.52
CA PRO A 208 7.94 25.95 9.26
C PRO A 208 7.12 26.90 8.39
N ASP A 209 7.76 27.71 7.53
CA ASP A 209 7.07 28.67 6.67
C ASP A 209 6.15 27.98 5.65
N ILE A 210 6.55 26.84 5.08
CA ILE A 210 5.72 26.09 4.13
C ILE A 210 4.47 25.56 4.83
N PHE A 211 4.63 24.98 6.02
CA PHE A 211 3.52 24.36 6.75
C PHE A 211 2.62 25.36 7.49
N GLN A 212 3.15 26.54 7.87
CA GLN A 212 2.38 27.62 8.50
C GLN A 212 1.70 28.52 7.45
N ASN A 213 2.37 28.87 6.35
CA ASN A 213 1.81 29.71 5.30
C ASN A 213 0.90 28.94 4.32
N GLY A 214 1.05 27.62 4.20
CA GLY A 214 0.12 26.76 3.46
C GLY A 214 -1.31 26.73 4.04
N ALA A 215 -1.50 27.15 5.30
CA ALA A 215 -2.82 27.39 5.88
C ALA A 215 -3.46 28.70 5.39
N GLN A 216 -2.65 29.70 4.99
CA GLN A 216 -3.12 30.98 4.46
C GLN A 216 -3.31 30.98 2.93
N GLN A 217 -2.66 30.07 2.21
CA GLN A 217 -2.93 29.85 0.78
C GLN A 217 -4.19 29.00 0.51
N ARG A 218 -4.82 28.48 1.56
CA ARG A 218 -6.16 27.86 1.55
C ARG A 218 -7.23 28.89 1.97
N VAL A 219 -7.36 29.99 1.23
CA VAL A 219 -8.48 30.94 1.37
C VAL A 219 -9.03 31.15 -0.04
N PRO A 220 -10.37 31.08 -0.21
CA PRO A 220 -11.06 30.13 -1.09
C PRO A 220 -10.96 30.40 -2.59
#